data_AF-A0A9D1FE78-F1
#
_entry.id   AF-A0A9D1FE78-F1
#
_cell.length_a   1.000
_cell.length_b   1.000
_cell.length_c   1.000
_cell.angle_alpha   90.00
_cell.angle_beta   90.00
_cell.angle_gamma   90.00
#
_symmetry.space_group_name_H-M   'P 1'
#
loop_
_entity.id
_entity.type
_entity.pdbx_description
1 polymer ?
#
loop_
_entity_poly.entity_id
_entity_poly.type
_entity_poly.pdbx_seq_one_letter_code
_entity_poly.pdbx_strand_id
1 'polypeptide(L)'
;MLKRKSLLAALTLCALMGLPALSALAANGAPVAENLEITTYRNVCVGGRLSAVDPEGDALSYEISTEPSKGTVELAEDGRFVYTPDANRKGRDYFGYRAIDSTG
;
A
#
# COMPACT_ATOMS: atom_id res chain seq x y z
N MET A 1 25.10 -70.56 -30.12
CA MET A 1 25.24 -69.44 -31.09
C MET A 1 23.90 -69.24 -31.79
N LEU A 2 23.13 -68.20 -31.43
CA LEU A 2 22.04 -67.72 -32.28
C LEU A 2 21.86 -66.21 -32.06
N LYS A 3 22.36 -65.41 -33.01
CA LYS A 3 22.16 -63.96 -33.07
C LYS A 3 20.79 -63.70 -33.70
N ARG A 4 19.92 -62.95 -33.04
CA ARG A 4 18.83 -62.21 -33.70
C ARG A 4 18.96 -60.73 -33.33
N LYS A 5 19.10 -59.93 -34.39
CA LYS A 5 19.24 -58.48 -34.37
C LYS A 5 17.85 -57.82 -34.41
N SER A 6 17.82 -56.60 -33.88
CA SER A 6 17.04 -55.43 -34.34
C SER A 6 15.83 -54.99 -33.50
N LEU A 7 16.05 -53.86 -32.82
CA LEU A 7 15.28 -52.60 -32.85
C LEU A 7 13.86 -52.54 -32.24
N LEU A 8 13.77 -51.95 -31.04
CA LEU A 8 12.81 -50.89 -30.71
C LEU A 8 13.59 -49.84 -29.88
N ALA A 9 13.92 -48.68 -30.47
CA ALA A 9 13.12 -47.46 -30.53
C ALA A 9 13.10 -46.71 -29.17
N ALA A 10 13.73 -45.53 -29.21
CA ALA A 10 13.87 -44.57 -28.13
C ALA A 10 12.53 -44.06 -27.60
N LEU A 11 12.51 -43.56 -26.36
CA LEU A 11 12.38 -42.13 -26.08
C LEU A 11 12.21 -41.97 -24.56
N THR A 12 13.24 -41.45 -23.90
CA THR A 12 13.09 -40.85 -22.57
C THR A 12 12.13 -39.68 -22.70
N LEU A 13 10.85 -39.89 -22.39
CA LEU A 13 9.94 -38.79 -22.11
C LEU A 13 9.95 -38.58 -20.60
N CYS A 14 10.85 -37.70 -20.18
CA CYS A 14 10.67 -36.98 -18.92
C CYS A 14 9.38 -36.17 -19.08
N ALA A 15 8.23 -36.77 -18.77
CA ALA A 15 6.99 -36.03 -18.60
C ALA A 15 7.09 -35.32 -17.24
N LEU A 16 8.00 -34.34 -17.17
CA LEU A 16 7.78 -33.20 -16.32
C LEU A 16 6.57 -32.50 -16.95
N MET A 17 5.36 -32.96 -16.58
CA MET A 17 4.18 -32.13 -16.72
C MET A 17 4.42 -30.96 -15.77
N GLY A 18 5.20 -30.00 -16.24
CA GLY A 18 5.21 -28.66 -15.70
C GLY A 18 3.78 -28.19 -15.83
N LEU A 19 3.02 -28.36 -14.76
CA LEU A 19 1.90 -27.48 -14.49
C LEU A 19 2.44 -26.09 -14.77
N PRO A 20 1.85 -25.29 -15.67
CA PRO A 20 2.11 -23.88 -15.57
C PRO A 20 1.67 -23.54 -14.15
N ALA A 21 2.61 -23.20 -13.29
CA ALA A 21 2.29 -22.40 -12.14
C ALA A 21 1.77 -21.10 -12.74
N LEU A 22 0.48 -21.07 -13.02
CA LEU A 22 -0.22 -19.83 -13.22
C LEU A 22 -0.16 -19.21 -11.83
N SER A 23 0.92 -18.49 -11.54
CA SER A 23 0.92 -17.54 -10.44
C SER A 23 -0.24 -16.63 -10.78
N ALA A 24 -1.39 -16.87 -10.13
CA ALA A 24 -2.43 -15.87 -10.07
C ALA A 24 -1.73 -14.68 -9.43
N LEU A 25 -1.36 -13.69 -10.25
CA LEU A 25 -1.06 -12.37 -9.75
C LEU A 25 -2.37 -11.96 -9.08
N ALA A 26 -2.42 -12.01 -7.76
CA ALA A 26 -3.51 -11.40 -7.03
C ALA A 26 -3.61 -9.96 -7.54
N ALA A 27 -4.83 -9.48 -7.78
CA ALA A 27 -5.00 -8.05 -8.07
C ALA A 27 -4.37 -7.27 -6.91
N ASN A 28 -3.62 -6.20 -7.22
CA ASN A 28 -2.98 -5.37 -6.20
C ASN A 28 -4.03 -4.90 -5.19
N GLY A 29 -3.78 -5.13 -3.90
CA GLY A 29 -4.66 -4.70 -2.83
C GLY A 29 -4.51 -3.21 -2.56
N ALA A 30 -5.62 -2.49 -2.37
CA ALA A 30 -5.53 -1.09 -1.99
C ALA A 30 -4.98 -0.92 -0.56
N PRO A 31 -4.24 0.16 -0.25
CA PRO A 31 -3.77 0.45 1.09
C PRO A 31 -4.92 0.69 2.07
N VAL A 32 -4.73 0.28 3.32
CA VAL A 32 -5.69 0.52 4.42
C VAL A 32 -5.13 1.58 5.36
N ALA A 33 -5.76 2.75 5.36
CA ALA A 33 -5.38 3.90 6.18
C ALA A 33 -5.85 3.79 7.65
N GLU A 34 -5.05 4.32 8.57
CA GLU A 34 -5.36 4.36 10.00
C GLU A 34 -5.92 5.72 10.44
N ASN A 35 -6.84 5.73 11.40
CA ASN A 35 -7.30 6.98 12.00
C ASN A 35 -6.31 7.45 13.07
N LEU A 36 -6.12 8.77 13.14
CA LEU A 36 -5.27 9.43 14.13
C LEU A 36 -6.04 10.54 14.82
N GLU A 37 -6.00 10.56 16.15
CA GLU A 37 -6.59 11.63 16.96
C GLU A 37 -5.50 12.29 17.82
N ILE A 38 -5.42 13.62 17.77
CA ILE A 38 -4.46 14.42 18.52
C ILE A 38 -5.18 15.58 19.19
N THR A 39 -4.82 15.87 20.44
CA THR A 39 -5.27 17.06 21.16
C THR A 39 -4.14 18.08 21.26
N THR A 40 -4.44 19.34 21.00
CA THR A 40 -3.51 20.47 21.15
C THR A 40 -4.19 21.64 21.85
N TYR A 41 -3.38 22.60 22.32
CA TYR A 41 -3.89 23.86 22.83
C TYR A 41 -4.25 24.83 21.70
N ARG A 42 -5.04 25.85 22.03
CA ARG A 42 -5.40 26.92 21.09
C ARG A 42 -4.14 27.58 20.53
N ASN A 43 -4.14 27.84 19.22
CA ASN A 43 -3.07 28.53 18.50
C ASN A 43 -1.71 27.80 18.58
N VAL A 44 -1.70 26.51 18.92
CA VAL A 44 -0.49 25.68 18.94
C VAL A 44 -0.57 24.69 17.79
N CYS A 45 0.32 24.84 16.82
CA CYS A 45 0.50 23.88 15.74
C CYS A 45 0.85 22.51 16.30
N VAL A 46 0.44 21.46 15.60
CA VAL A 46 0.74 20.08 16.00
C VAL A 46 1.17 19.28 14.79
N GLY A 47 2.25 18.52 14.96
CA GLY A 47 2.77 17.63 13.94
C GLY A 47 2.45 16.16 14.22
N GLY A 48 2.46 15.35 13.18
CA GLY A 48 2.27 13.92 13.28
C GLY A 48 2.77 13.18 12.04
N ARG A 49 2.52 11.88 12.00
CA ARG A 49 2.74 11.05 10.82
C ARG A 49 1.52 10.18 10.58
N LEU A 50 0.99 10.22 9.35
CA LEU A 50 -0.07 9.34 8.90
C LEU A 50 0.48 7.92 8.71
N SER A 51 -0.39 6.92 8.83
CA SER A 51 -0.03 5.51 8.81
C SER A 51 -1.06 4.73 8.00
N ALA A 52 -0.58 3.80 7.20
CA ALA A 52 -1.40 2.90 6.41
C ALA A 52 -0.63 1.59 6.20
N VAL A 53 -1.37 0.52 5.93
CA VAL A 53 -0.80 -0.79 5.61
C VAL A 53 -1.21 -1.16 4.21
N ASP A 54 -0.21 -1.43 3.38
CA ASP A 54 -0.39 -2.06 2.08
C ASP A 54 -0.32 -3.59 2.22
N PRO A 55 -1.28 -4.37 1.68
CA PRO A 55 -1.28 -5.82 1.81
C PRO A 55 -0.07 -6.50 1.15
N GLU A 56 0.46 -5.90 0.09
CA GLU A 56 1.63 -6.38 -0.65
C GLU A 56 2.95 -5.83 -0.10
N GLY A 57 2.88 -4.80 0.76
CA GLY A 57 4.03 -4.14 1.37
C GLY A 57 4.64 -3.06 0.49
N ASP A 58 3.88 -2.55 -0.47
CA ASP A 58 4.31 -1.47 -1.34
C ASP A 58 4.62 -0.18 -0.56
N ALA A 59 5.50 0.63 -1.12
CA ALA A 59 5.77 1.96 -0.59
C ALA A 59 4.55 2.87 -0.81
N LEU A 60 4.22 3.66 0.21
CA LEU A 60 3.04 4.50 0.22
C LEU A 60 3.39 5.98 0.15
N SER A 61 2.61 6.72 -0.63
CA SER A 61 2.53 8.19 -0.58
C SER A 61 1.20 8.63 0.03
N TYR A 62 1.13 9.88 0.49
CA TYR A 62 -0.05 10.42 1.16
C TYR A 62 -0.47 11.76 0.57
N GLU A 63 -1.79 11.94 0.41
CA GLU A 63 -2.40 13.20 -0.02
C GLU A 63 -3.63 13.55 0.82
N ILE A 64 -3.94 14.85 0.90
CA ILE A 64 -5.16 15.36 1.55
C ILE A 64 -6.35 15.14 0.63
N SER A 65 -7.39 14.48 1.15
CA SER A 65 -8.65 14.23 0.43
C SER A 65 -9.79 15.12 0.91
N THR A 66 -9.67 15.71 2.10
CA THR A 66 -10.63 16.68 2.63
C THR A 66 -9.91 17.66 3.54
N GLU A 67 -10.01 18.94 3.21
CA GLU A 67 -9.40 20.01 4.00
C GLU A 67 -10.10 20.21 5.35
N PRO A 68 -9.37 20.61 6.40
CA PRO A 68 -9.97 21.02 7.66
C PRO A 68 -10.73 22.34 7.56
N SER A 69 -11.63 22.56 8.52
CA SER A 69 -12.53 23.72 8.55
C SER A 69 -12.11 24.81 9.55
N LYS A 70 -11.08 24.54 10.36
CA LYS A 70 -10.61 25.42 11.44
C LYS A 70 -9.09 25.57 11.48
N GLY A 71 -8.41 25.23 10.40
CA GLY A 71 -6.98 25.36 10.24
C GLY A 71 -6.56 24.94 8.85
N THR A 72 -5.25 24.73 8.69
CA THR A 72 -4.63 24.20 7.48
C THR A 72 -3.76 23.01 7.80
N VAL A 73 -3.55 22.13 6.82
CA VAL A 73 -2.59 21.02 6.92
C VAL A 73 -1.53 21.18 5.83
N GLU A 74 -0.28 21.13 6.25
CA GLU A 74 0.85 20.90 5.36
C GLU A 74 1.25 19.43 5.48
N LEU A 75 1.07 18.66 4.40
CA LEU A 75 1.37 17.24 4.33
C LEU A 75 2.56 17.00 3.39
N ALA A 76 3.57 16.29 3.89
CA ALA A 76 4.64 15.73 3.07
C ALA A 76 4.22 14.35 2.52
N GLU A 77 4.78 13.99 1.37
CA GLU A 77 4.49 12.73 0.67
C GLU A 77 4.74 11.48 1.53
N ASP A 78 5.69 11.56 2.48
CA ASP A 78 6.01 10.47 3.42
C ASP A 78 5.04 10.38 4.61
N GLY A 79 3.94 11.13 4.59
CA GLY A 79 2.90 11.11 5.62
C GLY A 79 3.19 12.01 6.83
N ARG A 80 4.35 12.67 6.92
CA ARG A 80 4.57 13.70 7.95
C ARG A 80 3.70 14.90 7.66
N PHE A 81 3.03 15.42 8.69
CA PHE A 81 2.20 16.60 8.52
C PHE A 81 2.35 17.58 9.68
N VAL A 82 1.95 18.83 9.42
CA VAL A 82 1.72 19.86 10.43
C VAL A 82 0.31 20.41 10.26
N TYR A 83 -0.49 20.35 11.31
CA TYR A 83 -1.76 21.06 11.41
C TYR A 83 -1.56 22.40 12.11
N THR A 84 -2.04 23.47 11.49
CA THR A 84 -2.01 24.84 12.02
C THR A 84 -3.44 25.31 12.25
N PRO A 85 -3.92 25.41 13.50
CA PRO A 85 -5.24 25.96 13.78
C PRO A 85 -5.31 27.44 13.38
N ASP A 86 -6.42 27.88 12.79
CA ASP A 86 -6.66 29.31 12.61
C ASP A 86 -6.78 29.99 13.98
N ALA A 87 -6.46 31.29 14.00
CA ALA A 87 -6.46 32.09 15.22
C ALA A 87 -7.79 31.94 16.00
N ASN A 88 -7.66 31.60 17.28
CA ASN A 88 -8.75 31.50 18.25
C ASN A 88 -9.84 30.45 17.96
N ARG A 89 -9.64 29.50 17.06
CA ARG A 89 -10.58 28.38 16.85
C ARG A 89 -10.64 27.43 18.06
N LYS A 90 -11.75 26.68 18.17
CA LYS A 90 -12.04 25.74 19.27
C LYS A 90 -12.81 24.52 18.76
N GLY A 91 -12.76 23.46 19.56
CA GLY A 91 -13.50 22.22 19.33
C GLY A 91 -12.85 21.34 18.28
N ARG A 92 -13.48 20.19 17.99
CA ARG A 92 -12.98 19.24 16.99
C ARG A 92 -12.92 19.87 15.60
N ASP A 93 -11.92 19.44 14.85
CA ASP A 93 -11.72 19.65 13.43
C ASP A 93 -11.22 18.32 12.85
N TYR A 94 -11.27 18.16 11.53
CA TYR A 94 -10.84 16.94 10.86
C TYR A 94 -10.28 17.27 9.49
N PHE A 95 -9.31 16.49 9.04
CA PHE A 95 -8.95 16.42 7.62
C PHE A 95 -8.97 14.95 7.21
N GLY A 96 -9.35 14.71 5.96
CA GLY A 96 -9.30 13.39 5.33
C GLY A 96 -7.98 13.24 4.57
N TYR A 97 -7.51 12.00 4.46
CA TYR A 97 -6.34 11.70 3.62
C TYR A 97 -6.55 10.39 2.86
N ARG A 98 -5.71 10.17 1.84
CA ARG A 98 -5.56 8.90 1.13
C ARG A 98 -4.12 8.42 1.26
N ALA A 99 -3.94 7.12 1.44
CA ALA A 99 -2.68 6.44 1.19
C ALA A 99 -2.74 5.84 -0.22
N ILE A 100 -1.68 6.04 -0.99
CA ILE A 100 -1.60 5.68 -2.41
C ILE A 100 -0.38 4.79 -2.60
N ASP A 101 -0.60 3.61 -3.18
CA ASP A 101 0.45 2.67 -3.57
C ASP A 101 1.00 2.98 -4.98
N SER A 102 1.84 2.09 -5.50
CA SER A 102 2.46 2.26 -6.81
C SER A 102 1.48 2.15 -8.00
N THR A 103 0.27 1.64 -7.76
CA THR A 103 -0.76 1.34 -8.77
C THR A 103 -1.90 2.35 -8.79
N GLY A 104 -2.09 3.14 -7.73
CA GLY A 104 -2.93 4.35 -7.71
C GLY A 104 -4.21 4.27 -6.87
#